data_AF-A0A7R9CK67-F1
#
_entry.id   AF-A0A7R9CK67-F1
#
_cell.length_a   1.000
_cell.length_b   1.000
_cell.length_c   1.000
_cell.angle_alpha   90.00
_cell.angle_beta   90.00
_cell.angle_gamma   90.00
#
_symmetry.space_group_name_H-M   'P 1'
#
loop_
_entity.id
_entity.type
_entity.pdbx_description
1 polymer ?
#
loop_
_entity_poly.entity_id
_entity_poly.type
_entity_poly.pdbx_seq_one_letter_code
_entity_poly.pdbx_strand_id
1 'polypeptide(L)'
;MSRAVDGLCATGTVCGCCHCCRRMFPTCRVSFTGVRPEQRYAVLMDIVPVDNKRYRYAYHRSSWLVAGKADPPAPSRLYMHPDSPFTGEQLRKQVVSFEKVKLTNNEMDKHGHLVLNSMHKYQPRIHLVKRHESQGNSPITELEAEEFKTFIFPESVFTAVTAYQNQLVSWRYYASLFVF
;
A
#
# COMPACT_ATOMS: atom_id res chain seq x y z
N MET A 1 15.38 -13.33 11.25
CA MET A 1 14.34 -13.49 12.29
C MET A 1 13.81 -12.10 12.62
N SER A 2 12.61 -11.74 12.18
CA SER A 2 12.02 -10.45 12.54
C SER A 2 11.66 -10.44 14.03
N ARG A 3 12.05 -9.40 14.75
CA ARG A 3 11.56 -9.15 16.11
C ARG A 3 10.14 -8.57 15.99
N ALA A 4 9.15 -9.45 15.99
CA ALA A 4 7.76 -9.06 15.79
C ALA A 4 7.22 -8.30 17.01
N VAL A 5 6.44 -7.25 16.77
CA VAL A 5 5.72 -6.55 17.83
C VAL A 5 4.42 -7.30 18.13
N ASP A 6 4.50 -8.28 19.04
CA ASP A 6 3.40 -9.18 19.36
C ASP A 6 2.19 -8.47 19.98
N GLY A 7 1.00 -9.05 19.82
CA GLY A 7 -0.27 -8.55 20.38
C GLY A 7 -0.94 -7.40 19.61
N LEU A 8 -0.30 -6.79 18.61
CA LEU A 8 -0.91 -5.70 17.83
C LEU A 8 -1.91 -6.19 16.78
N CYS A 9 -3.05 -5.50 16.64
CA CYS A 9 -4.05 -5.74 15.60
C CYS A 9 -4.35 -4.45 14.83
N ALA A 10 -4.50 -4.54 13.52
CA ALA A 10 -4.91 -3.44 12.66
C ALA A 10 -6.14 -3.83 11.84
N THR A 11 -7.14 -2.95 11.78
CA THR A 11 -8.31 -3.09 10.91
C THR A 11 -8.17 -2.16 9.72
N GLY A 12 -8.22 -2.73 8.52
CA GLY A 12 -8.21 -1.97 7.26
C GLY A 12 -9.64 -1.74 6.78
N THR A 13 -9.98 -0.49 6.45
CA THR A 13 -11.23 -0.17 5.76
C THR A 13 -10.91 0.46 4.42
N VAL A 14 -11.41 -0.17 3.36
CA VAL A 14 -11.19 0.21 1.96
C VAL A 14 -12.41 1.02 1.50
N CYS A 15 -12.31 2.36 1.44
CA CYS A 15 -13.46 3.27 1.34
C CYS A 15 -13.53 4.11 0.05
N GLY A 16 -14.76 4.35 -0.45
CA GLY A 16 -15.10 5.25 -1.58
C GLY A 16 -15.11 6.75 -1.22
N CYS A 17 -15.31 7.72 -2.14
CA CYS A 17 -15.43 7.73 -3.61
C CYS A 17 -14.89 9.06 -4.20
N CYS A 18 -14.01 9.07 -5.21
CA CYS A 18 -13.52 10.31 -5.87
C CYS A 18 -13.25 10.16 -7.38
N HIS A 19 -13.94 10.96 -8.21
CA HIS A 19 -14.05 10.79 -9.67
C HIS A 19 -12.91 11.44 -10.50
N CYS A 20 -11.79 11.86 -9.88
CA CYS A 20 -10.86 12.84 -10.50
C CYS A 20 -9.35 12.74 -10.13
N CYS A 21 -8.88 11.72 -9.43
CA CYS A 21 -7.52 11.73 -8.84
C CYS A 21 -6.63 10.52 -9.18
N ARG A 22 -5.36 10.79 -9.54
CA ARG A 22 -4.24 9.83 -9.65
C ARG A 22 -3.74 9.37 -8.26
N ARG A 23 -4.66 8.95 -7.38
CA ARG A 23 -4.42 8.61 -5.96
C ARG A 23 -5.12 7.30 -5.65
N MET A 24 -4.51 6.46 -4.80
CA MET A 24 -5.04 5.14 -4.45
C MET A 24 -6.53 5.22 -4.09
N PHE A 25 -7.33 4.52 -4.88
CA PHE A 25 -8.77 4.53 -4.82
C PHE A 25 -9.29 3.10 -5.01
N PRO A 26 -10.12 2.57 -4.08
CA PRO A 26 -10.43 3.12 -2.75
C PRO A 26 -9.20 3.38 -1.86
N THR A 27 -9.28 4.41 -1.01
CA THR A 27 -8.17 4.83 -0.15
C THR A 27 -7.91 3.79 0.94
N CYS A 28 -6.65 3.36 1.11
CA CYS A 28 -6.26 2.52 2.24
C CYS A 28 -6.29 3.35 3.54
N ARG A 29 -7.13 2.92 4.49
CA ARG A 29 -7.25 3.50 5.83
C ARG A 29 -7.14 2.40 6.87
N VAL A 30 -6.36 2.65 7.93
CA VAL A 30 -6.10 1.66 8.99
C VAL A 30 -6.24 2.27 10.38
N SER A 31 -6.81 1.49 11.31
CA SER A 31 -6.81 1.79 12.74
C SER A 31 -5.99 0.73 13.48
N PHE A 32 -5.27 1.14 14.52
CA PHE A 32 -4.38 0.26 15.28
C PHE A 32 -4.86 0.06 16.72
N THR A 33 -4.77 -1.19 17.19
CA THR A 33 -5.15 -1.60 18.55
C THR A 33 -4.05 -2.47 19.17
N GLY A 34 -4.00 -2.55 20.50
CA GLY A 34 -2.93 -3.23 21.25
C GLY A 34 -1.62 -2.46 21.37
N VAL A 35 -1.48 -1.29 20.70
CA VAL A 35 -0.28 -0.45 20.79
C VAL A 35 -0.07 0.12 22.19
N ARG A 36 1.19 0.19 22.64
CA ARG A 36 1.55 0.74 23.96
C ARG A 36 1.44 2.27 23.91
N PRO A 37 0.68 2.95 24.79
CA PRO A 37 0.40 4.38 24.67
C PRO A 37 1.65 5.27 24.54
N GLU A 38 2.64 5.05 25.40
CA GLU A 38 3.88 5.83 25.48
C GLU A 38 4.92 5.48 24.39
N GLN A 39 4.73 4.36 23.69
CA GLN A 39 5.67 3.93 22.65
C GLN A 39 5.45 4.74 21.37
N ARG A 40 6.54 5.23 20.77
CA ARG A 40 6.51 5.88 19.45
C ARG A 40 6.59 4.84 18.34
N TYR A 41 5.86 5.09 17.25
CA TYR A 41 5.79 4.21 16.09
C TYR A 41 5.79 5.02 14.79
N ALA A 42 6.52 4.56 13.77
CA ALA A 42 6.38 5.03 12.40
C ALA A 42 5.43 4.09 11.64
N VAL A 43 4.57 4.67 10.80
CA VAL A 43 3.62 3.92 9.97
C VAL A 43 4.04 4.05 8.51
N LEU A 44 4.23 2.94 7.82
CA LEU A 44 4.68 2.89 6.44
C LEU A 44 3.76 2.00 5.59
N MET A 45 3.86 2.17 4.27
CA MET A 45 3.28 1.30 3.26
C MET A 45 4.35 0.89 2.26
N ASP A 46 4.34 -0.38 1.85
CA ASP A 46 4.91 -0.80 0.58
C ASP A 46 3.85 -1.47 -0.30
N ILE A 47 4.21 -1.74 -1.56
CA ILE A 47 3.35 -2.42 -2.53
C ILE A 47 4.21 -3.46 -3.25
N VAL A 48 3.91 -4.74 -3.04
CA VAL A 48 4.69 -5.87 -3.60
C VAL A 48 3.91 -6.60 -4.70
N PRO A 49 4.58 -7.15 -5.73
CA PRO A 49 3.93 -7.95 -6.75
C PRO A 49 3.35 -9.24 -6.14
N VAL A 50 2.15 -9.63 -6.59
CA VAL A 50 1.45 -10.85 -6.13
C VAL A 50 1.96 -12.10 -6.83
N ASP A 51 2.29 -11.99 -8.12
CA ASP A 51 2.83 -13.09 -8.92
C ASP A 51 3.76 -12.60 -10.03
N ASN A 52 4.47 -13.55 -10.66
CA ASN A 52 5.38 -13.29 -11.78
C ASN A 52 4.63 -13.38 -13.13
N LYS A 53 3.47 -12.74 -13.24
CA LYS A 53 2.63 -12.77 -14.45
C LYS A 53 2.26 -11.36 -14.90
N ARG A 54 2.34 -11.15 -16.21
CA ARG A 54 1.73 -10.01 -16.90
C ARG A 54 0.35 -10.39 -17.39
N TYR A 55 -0.62 -9.52 -17.20
CA TYR A 55 -2.02 -9.75 -17.51
C TYR A 55 -2.50 -8.97 -18.74
N ARG A 56 -3.66 -9.36 -19.28
CA ARG A 56 -4.44 -8.58 -20.25
C ARG A 56 -5.92 -8.73 -19.98
N TYR A 57 -6.71 -7.70 -20.27
CA TYR A 57 -8.17 -7.78 -20.18
C TYR A 57 -8.76 -8.29 -21.51
N ALA A 58 -9.62 -9.29 -21.44
CA ALA A 58 -10.33 -9.84 -22.58
C ALA A 58 -11.78 -9.33 -22.60
N TYR A 59 -12.01 -8.24 -23.32
CA TYR A 59 -13.30 -7.56 -23.45
C TYR A 59 -14.47 -8.52 -23.76
N HIS A 60 -14.29 -9.41 -24.74
CA HIS A 60 -15.30 -10.39 -25.17
C HIS A 60 -15.66 -11.47 -24.11
N ARG A 61 -14.95 -11.55 -22.98
CA ARG A 61 -15.22 -12.46 -21.85
C ARG A 61 -15.39 -11.71 -20.53
N SER A 62 -15.27 -10.38 -20.54
CA SER A 62 -15.19 -9.53 -19.35
C SER A 62 -14.19 -10.04 -18.28
N SER A 63 -13.06 -10.62 -18.71
CA SER A 63 -12.16 -11.40 -17.86
C SER A 63 -10.70 -11.00 -17.97
N TRP A 64 -9.96 -11.05 -16.85
CA TRP A 64 -8.50 -10.96 -16.84
C TRP A 64 -7.85 -12.29 -17.23
N LEU A 65 -6.98 -12.26 -18.23
CA LEU A 65 -6.20 -13.41 -18.70
C LEU A 65 -4.71 -13.17 -18.48
N VAL A 66 -3.94 -14.25 -18.29
CA VAL A 66 -2.48 -14.19 -18.32
C VAL A 66 -2.04 -13.91 -19.76
N ALA A 67 -1.13 -12.96 -19.93
CA ALA A 67 -0.52 -12.59 -21.21
C ALA A 67 0.92 -13.10 -21.35
N GLY A 68 1.64 -13.27 -20.23
CA GLY A 68 3.00 -13.78 -20.20
C GLY A 68 3.63 -13.72 -18.81
N LYS A 69 4.96 -13.85 -18.76
CA LYS A 69 5.78 -13.58 -17.57
C LYS A 69 5.69 -12.09 -17.19
N ALA A 70 5.90 -11.75 -15.92
CA ALA A 70 5.97 -10.35 -15.52
C ALA A 70 7.16 -9.62 -16.15
N ASP A 71 6.98 -8.31 -16.37
CA ASP A 71 8.08 -7.39 -16.68
C ASP A 71 8.96 -7.24 -15.42
N PRO A 72 10.28 -6.93 -15.53
CA PRO A 72 11.16 -6.76 -14.37
C PRO A 72 10.59 -5.76 -13.35
N PRO A 73 10.52 -6.09 -12.05
CA PRO A 73 9.91 -5.21 -11.07
C PRO A 73 10.75 -3.95 -10.86
N ALA A 74 10.10 -2.79 -10.78
CA ALA A 74 10.73 -1.56 -10.33
C ALA A 74 11.30 -1.72 -8.90
N PRO A 75 12.35 -0.96 -8.51
CA PRO A 75 12.90 -1.01 -7.17
C PRO A 75 11.83 -0.77 -6.10
N SER A 76 11.79 -1.63 -5.09
CA SER A 76 10.85 -1.47 -3.96
C SER A 76 11.10 -0.14 -3.24
N ARG A 77 10.01 0.52 -2.85
CA ARG A 77 10.03 1.83 -2.15
C ARG A 77 9.13 1.76 -0.94
N LEU A 78 9.65 2.24 0.20
CA LEU A 78 8.87 2.44 1.42
C LEU A 78 8.25 3.83 1.41
N TYR A 79 6.92 3.92 1.47
CA TYR A 79 6.21 5.16 1.74
C TYR A 79 6.02 5.32 3.25
N MET A 80 6.77 6.20 3.90
CA MET A 80 6.50 6.59 5.28
C MET A 80 5.34 7.59 5.32
N HIS A 81 4.35 7.34 6.18
CA HIS A 81 3.24 8.27 6.38
C HIS A 81 3.77 9.62 6.90
N PRO A 82 3.40 10.77 6.31
CA PRO A 82 4.04 12.06 6.56
C PRO A 82 3.94 12.54 8.02
N ASP A 83 2.89 12.13 8.72
CA ASP A 83 2.66 12.49 10.12
C ASP A 83 3.37 11.52 11.10
N SER A 84 4.23 10.62 10.61
CA SER A 84 5.08 9.74 11.44
C SER A 84 6.27 10.51 12.05
N PRO A 85 6.76 10.13 13.25
CA PRO A 85 6.26 9.07 14.11
C PRO A 85 5.11 9.52 15.02
N PHE A 86 4.14 8.63 15.19
CA PHE A 86 3.02 8.78 16.12
C PHE A 86 3.36 8.22 17.51
N THR A 87 2.67 8.69 18.56
CA THR A 87 2.57 7.93 19.82
C THR A 87 1.54 6.81 19.68
N GLY A 88 1.67 5.74 20.46
CA GLY A 88 0.65 4.70 20.53
C GLY A 88 -0.71 5.24 20.98
N GLU A 89 -0.73 6.30 21.81
CA GLU A 89 -1.98 6.96 22.18
C GLU A 89 -2.69 7.62 20.98
N GLN A 90 -1.94 8.33 20.12
CA GLN A 90 -2.48 8.90 18.87
C GLN A 90 -3.04 7.80 17.96
N LEU A 91 -2.29 6.70 17.77
CA LEU A 91 -2.69 5.59 16.90
C LEU A 91 -3.97 4.86 17.36
N ARG A 92 -4.30 4.86 18.66
CA ARG A 92 -5.58 4.33 19.17
C ARG A 92 -6.76 5.28 18.94
N LYS A 93 -6.50 6.59 18.91
CA LYS A 93 -7.54 7.64 18.85
C LYS A 93 -7.97 8.00 17.41
N GLN A 94 -7.19 7.63 16.39
CA GLN A 94 -7.42 8.06 15.01
C GLN A 94 -7.27 6.95 13.98
N VAL A 95 -7.84 7.19 12.79
CA VAL A 95 -7.61 6.38 11.58
C VAL A 95 -6.44 6.99 10.80
N VAL A 96 -5.44 6.19 10.45
CA VAL A 96 -4.33 6.62 9.57
C VAL A 96 -4.76 6.44 8.10
N SER A 97 -4.60 7.49 7.28
CA SER A 97 -5.14 7.57 5.91
C SER A 97 -4.02 7.74 4.87
N PHE A 98 -3.84 6.75 3.99
CA PHE A 98 -2.82 6.80 2.93
C PHE A 98 -3.27 7.57 1.68
N GLU A 99 -4.17 8.55 1.81
CA GLU A 99 -4.71 9.36 0.71
C GLU A 99 -3.66 10.20 -0.05
N LYS A 100 -2.52 10.45 0.60
CA LYS A 100 -1.37 11.18 0.01
C LYS A 100 -0.45 10.26 -0.80
N VAL A 101 -0.65 8.94 -0.79
CA VAL A 101 0.08 7.99 -1.63
C VAL A 101 -0.25 8.22 -3.10
N LYS A 102 0.81 8.29 -3.91
CA LYS A 102 0.76 8.38 -5.37
C LYS A 102 1.52 7.20 -5.95
N LEU A 103 0.92 6.60 -6.98
CA LEU A 103 1.54 5.55 -7.77
C LEU A 103 2.00 6.14 -9.11
N THR A 104 2.97 5.52 -9.76
CA THR A 104 3.46 5.94 -11.07
C THR A 104 4.01 4.76 -11.86
N ASN A 105 4.00 4.83 -13.18
CA ASN A 105 4.72 3.91 -14.07
C ASN A 105 6.08 4.47 -14.55
N ASN A 106 6.50 5.63 -14.06
CA ASN A 106 7.81 6.19 -14.40
C ASN A 106 8.90 5.58 -13.51
N GLU A 107 9.68 4.67 -14.07
CA GLU A 107 10.83 4.03 -13.40
C GLU A 107 11.87 5.05 -12.89
N MET A 108 11.99 6.20 -13.56
CA MET A 108 12.90 7.28 -13.20
C MET A 108 12.25 8.34 -12.28
N ASP A 109 11.14 8.03 -11.59
CA ASP A 109 10.50 8.99 -10.67
C ASP A 109 11.45 9.41 -9.54
N LYS A 110 11.69 10.72 -9.44
CA LYS A 110 12.54 11.36 -8.42
C LYS A 110 11.77 11.93 -7.22
N HIS A 111 10.45 11.79 -7.18
CA HIS A 111 9.59 12.40 -6.17
C HIS A 111 9.26 11.45 -5.00
N GLY A 112 9.78 10.23 -5.02
CA GLY A 112 9.49 9.21 -4.00
C GLY A 112 8.10 8.58 -4.15
N HIS A 113 7.46 8.69 -5.33
CA HIS A 113 6.22 7.97 -5.60
C HIS A 113 6.47 6.46 -5.67
N LEU A 114 5.45 5.64 -5.39
CA LEU A 114 5.56 4.19 -5.53
C LEU A 114 5.48 3.80 -7.02
N VAL A 115 6.53 3.18 -7.54
CA VAL A 115 6.63 2.81 -8.96
C VAL A 115 6.06 1.42 -9.18
N LEU A 116 5.15 1.26 -10.13
CA LEU A 116 4.48 0.01 -10.45
C LEU A 116 4.37 -0.22 -11.95
N ASN A 117 4.56 -1.46 -12.39
CA ASN A 117 4.40 -1.86 -13.78
C ASN A 117 2.91 -2.03 -14.10
N SER A 118 2.45 -1.40 -15.18
CA SER A 118 1.08 -1.58 -15.67
C SER A 118 0.79 -3.05 -16.03
N MET A 119 -0.46 -3.48 -15.89
CA MET A 119 -0.96 -4.83 -16.17
C MET A 119 -0.42 -5.94 -15.25
N HIS A 120 0.00 -5.60 -14.02
CA HIS A 120 0.46 -6.53 -13.00
C HIS A 120 -0.39 -6.44 -11.73
N LYS A 121 -0.43 -7.53 -10.94
CA LYS A 121 -1.15 -7.60 -9.66
C LYS A 121 -0.25 -7.26 -8.49
N TYR A 122 -0.78 -6.48 -7.57
CA TYR A 122 -0.05 -5.95 -6.41
C TYR A 122 -0.83 -6.09 -5.11
N GLN A 123 -0.09 -6.28 -4.02
CA GLN A 123 -0.57 -6.33 -2.64
C GLN A 123 0.05 -5.16 -1.87
N PRO A 124 -0.75 -4.15 -1.46
CA PRO A 124 -0.33 -3.20 -0.44
C PRO A 124 -0.04 -3.92 0.87
N ARG A 125 1.01 -3.52 1.58
CA ARG A 125 1.31 -3.97 2.94
C ARG A 125 1.53 -2.76 3.83
N ILE A 126 1.01 -2.82 5.05
CA ILE A 126 1.17 -1.75 6.04
C ILE A 126 2.17 -2.20 7.08
N HIS A 127 3.18 -1.37 7.36
CA HIS A 127 4.20 -1.66 8.35
C HIS A 127 4.07 -0.69 9.52
N LEU A 128 4.07 -1.25 10.73
CA LEU A 128 4.14 -0.49 11.97
C LEU A 128 5.51 -0.76 12.59
N VAL A 129 6.40 0.22 12.46
CA VAL A 129 7.77 0.19 12.98
C VAL A 129 7.79 0.85 14.34
N LYS A 130 8.30 0.16 15.35
CA LYS A 130 8.52 0.72 16.68
C LYS A 130 9.78 1.59 16.65
N ARG A 131 9.70 2.80 17.23
CA ARG A 131 10.78 3.79 17.20
C ARG A 131 11.35 4.05 18.58
N HIS A 132 12.67 3.96 18.70
CA HIS A 132 13.39 4.34 19.91
C HIS A 132 13.64 5.86 19.94
N GLU A 133 13.70 6.46 21.13
CA GLU A 133 13.95 7.90 21.28
C GLU A 133 15.28 8.33 20.63
N SER A 134 16.31 7.49 20.74
CA SER A 134 17.63 7.68 20.10
C SER A 134 17.60 7.69 18.58
N GLN A 135 16.58 7.10 17.93
CA GLN A 135 16.45 7.10 16.47
C GLN A 135 15.75 8.39 15.97
N GLY A 136 14.98 9.08 16.83
CA GLY A 136 14.20 10.26 16.47
C GLY A 136 13.40 10.07 15.16
N ASN A 137 13.50 11.08 14.29
CA ASN A 137 12.87 11.10 12.97
C ASN A 137 13.82 10.66 11.84
N SER A 138 14.83 9.81 12.11
CA SER A 138 15.68 9.27 11.04
C SER A 138 14.85 8.51 9.98
N PRO A 139 15.17 8.63 8.68
CA PRO A 139 14.44 7.93 7.63
C PRO A 139 14.65 6.42 7.74
N ILE A 140 13.57 5.66 7.50
CA ILE A 140 13.61 4.20 7.46
C ILE A 140 13.85 3.79 6.00
N THR A 141 15.08 3.40 5.68
CA THR A 141 15.49 2.94 4.34
C THR A 141 15.39 1.42 4.21
N GLU A 142 15.71 0.68 5.28
CA GLU A 142 15.73 -0.78 5.31
C GLU A 142 14.81 -1.29 6.41
N LEU A 143 13.63 -1.78 6.03
CA LEU A 143 12.63 -2.25 6.98
C LEU A 143 13.12 -3.45 7.82
N GLU A 144 13.95 -4.31 7.24
CA GLU A 144 14.46 -5.52 7.90
C GLU A 144 15.45 -5.24 9.05
N ALA A 145 16.00 -4.02 9.12
CA ALA A 145 16.88 -3.57 10.21
C ALA A 145 16.11 -3.07 11.45
N GLU A 146 14.78 -2.91 11.37
CA GLU A 146 13.95 -2.30 12.42
C GLU A 146 13.14 -3.35 13.23
N GLU A 147 12.58 -2.93 14.37
CA GLU A 147 11.56 -3.73 15.10
C GLU A 147 10.17 -3.37 14.55
N PHE A 148 9.56 -4.26 13.76
CA PHE A 148 8.32 -3.95 13.03
C PHE A 148 7.30 -5.09 12.99
N LYS A 149 6.07 -4.73 12.66
CA LYS A 149 5.01 -5.68 12.27
C LYS A 149 4.38 -5.28 10.94
N THR A 150 4.15 -6.27 10.08
CA THR A 150 3.45 -6.10 8.81
C THR A 150 2.00 -6.57 8.94
N PHE A 151 1.08 -5.79 8.39
CA PHE A 151 -0.33 -6.11 8.22
C PHE A 151 -0.62 -6.20 6.72
N ILE A 152 -1.30 -7.28 6.31
CA ILE A 152 -1.65 -7.57 4.92
C ILE A 152 -3.16 -7.80 4.87
N PHE A 153 -3.83 -7.09 3.97
CA PHE A 153 -5.27 -7.17 3.74
C PHE A 153 -5.48 -7.76 2.34
N PRO A 154 -5.78 -9.06 2.20
CA PRO A 154 -5.92 -9.73 0.89
C PRO A 154 -6.97 -9.08 -0.03
N GLU A 155 -8.00 -8.47 0.56
CA GLU A 155 -9.03 -7.69 -0.12
C GLU A 155 -8.51 -6.39 -0.79
N SER A 156 -7.30 -5.94 -0.43
CA SER A 156 -6.65 -4.77 -1.03
C SER A 156 -5.78 -5.10 -2.26
N VAL A 157 -5.77 -6.35 -2.72
CA VAL A 157 -5.11 -6.72 -3.99
C VAL A 157 -5.76 -6.03 -5.18
N PHE A 158 -4.94 -5.37 -6.01
CA PHE A 158 -5.37 -4.67 -7.21
C PHE A 158 -4.50 -5.01 -8.42
N THR A 159 -5.03 -4.77 -9.62
CA THR A 159 -4.25 -4.78 -10.87
C THR A 159 -3.96 -3.33 -11.25
N ALA A 160 -2.67 -3.02 -11.40
CA ALA A 160 -2.20 -1.73 -11.90
C ALA A 160 -2.54 -1.59 -13.40
N VAL A 161 -3.02 -0.43 -13.85
CA VAL A 161 -3.34 -0.16 -15.26
C VAL A 161 -3.05 1.31 -15.61
N THR A 162 -2.77 1.61 -16.87
CA THR A 162 -2.64 3.00 -17.38
C THR A 162 -3.97 3.60 -17.86
N ALA A 163 -5.00 2.77 -18.04
CA ALA A 163 -6.36 3.18 -18.37
C ALA A 163 -7.35 2.08 -17.95
N TYR A 164 -8.57 2.44 -17.56
CA TYR A 164 -9.62 1.47 -17.23
C TYR A 164 -9.91 0.55 -18.42
N GLN A 165 -9.66 -0.75 -18.24
CA GLN A 165 -9.82 -1.76 -19.30
C GLN A 165 -11.23 -2.33 -19.40
N ASN A 166 -12.09 -2.14 -18.39
CA ASN A 166 -13.48 -2.59 -18.44
C ASN A 166 -14.39 -1.37 -18.58
N GLN A 167 -15.15 -1.27 -19.68
CA GLN A 167 -16.13 -0.19 -19.85
C GLN A 167 -17.28 -0.28 -18.82
N LEU A 168 -17.45 -1.45 -18.19
CA LEU A 168 -18.37 -1.68 -17.08
C LEU A 168 -17.70 -1.49 -15.69
N VAL A 169 -16.56 -0.79 -15.57
CA VAL A 169 -16.14 -0.21 -14.27
C VAL A 169 -17.10 0.93 -13.92
N SER A 170 -18.30 0.54 -13.52
CA SER A 170 -19.20 1.36 -12.73
C SER A 170 -18.75 1.29 -11.27
N TRP A 171 -18.79 2.44 -10.59
CA TRP A 171 -18.23 2.69 -9.25
C TRP A 171 -18.72 1.80 -8.09
N ARG A 172 -19.57 0.80 -8.37
CA ARG A 172 -20.30 -0.01 -7.40
C ARG A 172 -19.78 -1.43 -7.19
N TYR A 173 -18.95 -1.99 -8.09
CA TYR A 173 -18.75 -3.45 -8.10
C TYR A 173 -17.32 -4.00 -8.03
N TYR A 174 -16.26 -3.27 -8.42
CA TYR A 174 -14.89 -3.81 -8.35
C TYR A 174 -13.84 -2.78 -7.94
N ALA A 175 -13.32 -2.93 -6.72
CA ALA A 175 -12.25 -2.11 -6.12
C ALA A 175 -10.83 -2.46 -6.62
N SER A 176 -10.70 -3.47 -7.48
CA SER A 176 -9.41 -4.16 -7.75
C SER A 176 -8.66 -3.62 -8.97
N LEU A 177 -8.95 -2.41 -9.45
CA LEU A 177 -8.30 -1.81 -10.61
C LEU A 177 -7.83 -0.40 -10.31
N PHE A 178 -6.53 -0.16 -10.47
CA PHE A 178 -5.93 1.11 -10.08
C PHE A 178 -5.19 1.80 -11.24
N VAL A 179 -5.54 3.07 -11.48
CA VAL A 179 -4.98 3.93 -12.53
C VAL A 179 -4.05 4.98 -11.92
N PHE A 180 -2.82 5.06 -12.45
CA PHE A 180 -1.85 6.13 -12.16
C PHE A 180 -1.80 7.19 -13.27
#